data_AF-G0EQY2-F1
#
_entry.id   AF-G0EQY2-F1
#
_cell.length_a   1.000
_cell.length_b   1.000
_cell.length_c   1.000
_cell.angle_alpha   90.00
_cell.angle_beta   90.00
_cell.angle_gamma   90.00
#
_symmetry.space_group_name_H-M   'P 1'
#
loop_
_entity.id
_entity.type
_entity.pdbx_description
1 polymer ?
#
loop_
_entity_poly.entity_id
_entity_poly.type
_entity_poly.pdbx_seq_one_letter_code
_entity_poly.pdbx_strand_id
1 'polypeptide(L)'
;MKYTKNFILTFVVLAALLSCNNIPTSAIYTLKLKDRAGRYSVKGNFNKDITLDFIIFETGNINFIGKKADTANNLGTYILGNPETTNKTFSFDIKETINGVEPNTYFIDFLYSKLRYSNNEIPFEKTSDSTNIKFNERVGIYYNQNKNNKITVSKNKIEWSYFTDAYIDIADSYSEEMVFTKTVDFQNANNENHSFTITFTFTDNSIKLRFTITDPAYSKYNREEEYRIVWE
;
A
#
# COMPACT_ATOMS: atom_id res chain seq x y z
N MET A 1 -29.68 -48.63 25.28
CA MET A 1 -28.72 -47.55 24.93
C MET A 1 -27.70 -48.09 23.92
N LYS A 2 -27.95 -47.98 22.62
CA LYS A 2 -27.04 -48.49 21.55
C LYS A 2 -26.58 -47.44 20.53
N TYR A 3 -26.97 -46.18 20.70
CA TYR A 3 -26.72 -45.12 19.70
C TYR A 3 -25.79 -43.98 20.15
N THR A 4 -25.30 -44.00 21.39
CA THR A 4 -24.50 -42.87 21.93
C THR A 4 -23.00 -42.93 21.62
N LYS A 5 -22.45 -44.09 21.18
CA LYS A 5 -21.01 -44.19 20.87
C LYS A 5 -20.64 -43.72 19.46
N ASN A 6 -21.52 -43.87 18.48
CA ASN A 6 -21.20 -43.50 17.10
C ASN A 6 -21.28 -41.98 16.85
N PHE A 7 -22.11 -41.25 17.59
CA PHE A 7 -22.26 -39.80 17.42
C PHE A 7 -21.06 -39.00 17.95
N ILE A 8 -20.39 -39.49 18.99
CA ILE A 8 -19.19 -38.84 19.56
C ILE A 8 -18.00 -39.02 18.60
N LEU A 9 -17.91 -40.17 17.92
CA LEU A 9 -16.83 -40.43 16.97
C LEU A 9 -16.93 -39.52 15.72
N THR A 10 -18.14 -39.26 15.23
CA THR A 10 -18.33 -38.37 14.07
C THR A 10 -18.04 -36.91 14.41
N PHE A 11 -18.31 -36.47 15.64
CA PHE A 11 -18.05 -35.10 16.08
C PHE A 11 -16.54 -34.83 16.30
N VAL A 12 -15.78 -35.83 16.76
CA VAL A 12 -14.33 -35.72 16.92
C VAL A 12 -13.60 -35.71 15.57
N VAL A 13 -14.10 -36.44 14.57
CA VAL A 13 -13.53 -36.43 13.22
C VAL A 13 -13.82 -35.10 12.48
N LEU A 14 -14.98 -34.48 12.71
CA LEU A 14 -15.29 -33.16 12.14
C LEU A 14 -14.47 -32.03 12.81
N ALA A 15 -14.23 -32.10 14.12
CA ALA A 15 -13.42 -31.11 14.83
C ALA A 15 -11.92 -31.19 14.45
N ALA A 16 -11.39 -32.38 14.16
CA ALA A 16 -10.01 -32.56 13.72
C ALA A 16 -9.77 -32.11 12.27
N LEU A 17 -10.80 -32.14 11.41
CA LEU A 17 -10.71 -31.61 10.04
C LEU A 17 -10.84 -30.09 9.98
N LEU A 18 -11.47 -29.46 10.98
CA LEU A 18 -11.58 -27.99 11.07
C LEU A 18 -10.43 -27.33 11.85
N SER A 19 -9.59 -28.10 12.57
CA SER A 19 -8.50 -27.56 13.38
C SER A 19 -7.11 -27.59 12.69
N CYS A 20 -7.04 -27.92 11.41
CA CYS A 20 -5.77 -28.01 10.68
C CYS A 20 -5.81 -27.24 9.36
N ASN A 21 -5.80 -25.91 9.44
CA ASN A 21 -5.16 -25.07 8.41
C ASN A 21 -3.63 -25.01 8.63
N ASN A 22 -3.04 -26.14 9.06
CA ASN A 22 -1.61 -26.30 9.07
C ASN A 22 -1.19 -26.64 7.65
N ILE A 23 -0.97 -25.60 6.84
CA ILE A 23 -0.13 -25.75 5.65
C ILE A 23 1.16 -26.41 6.17
N PRO A 24 1.49 -27.64 5.70
CA PRO A 24 2.66 -28.33 6.20
C PRO A 24 3.84 -27.41 5.98
N THR A 25 4.71 -27.27 6.99
CA THR A 25 5.84 -26.33 6.97
C THR A 25 6.57 -26.45 5.63
N SER A 26 6.74 -27.69 5.12
CA SER A 26 7.32 -28.06 3.81
C SER A 26 6.73 -27.32 2.59
N ALA A 27 5.43 -27.02 2.58
CA ALA A 27 4.75 -26.33 1.47
C ALA A 27 4.97 -24.80 1.47
N ILE A 28 5.27 -24.20 2.64
CA ILE A 28 5.65 -22.78 2.72
C ILE A 28 7.07 -22.56 2.13
N TYR A 29 7.92 -23.59 2.11
CA TYR A 29 9.33 -23.44 1.69
C TYR A 29 9.54 -23.11 0.21
N THR A 30 8.53 -23.31 -0.64
CA THR A 30 8.58 -23.11 -2.10
C THR A 30 7.61 -22.07 -2.64
N LEU A 31 6.82 -21.40 -1.79
CA LEU A 31 5.90 -20.35 -2.25
C LEU A 31 6.67 -19.22 -2.93
N LYS A 32 6.27 -18.90 -4.16
CA LYS A 32 6.80 -17.75 -4.88
C LYS A 32 6.29 -16.48 -4.23
N LEU A 33 6.99 -15.37 -4.47
CA LEU A 33 6.61 -14.09 -3.90
C LEU A 33 5.18 -13.68 -4.30
N LYS A 34 4.79 -13.89 -5.56
CA LYS A 34 3.42 -13.62 -6.02
C LYS A 34 2.34 -14.41 -5.28
N ASP A 35 2.66 -15.64 -4.86
CA ASP A 35 1.73 -16.51 -4.13
C ASP A 35 1.52 -16.04 -2.68
N ARG A 36 2.32 -15.07 -2.23
CA ARG A 36 2.21 -14.40 -0.93
C ARG A 36 1.46 -13.06 -1.02
N ALA A 37 0.91 -12.72 -2.19
CA ALA A 37 0.13 -11.50 -2.34
C ALA A 37 -1.03 -11.46 -1.34
N GLY A 38 -1.25 -10.30 -0.73
CA GLY A 38 -2.30 -10.06 0.24
C GLY A 38 -1.89 -9.10 1.35
N ARG A 39 -2.80 -8.92 2.30
CA ARG A 39 -2.64 -8.03 3.46
C ARG A 39 -2.15 -8.80 4.67
N TYR A 40 -1.24 -8.18 5.39
CA TYR A 40 -0.63 -8.70 6.60
C TYR A 40 -0.71 -7.65 7.71
N SER A 41 -0.88 -8.13 8.94
CA SER A 41 -0.89 -7.27 10.13
C SER A 41 0.16 -7.74 11.13
N VAL A 42 0.91 -6.78 11.67
CA VAL A 42 1.94 -7.03 12.69
C VAL A 42 1.26 -7.05 14.06
N LYS A 43 1.31 -8.22 14.72
CA LYS A 43 0.69 -8.45 16.03
C LYS A 43 1.59 -7.97 17.16
N GLY A 44 1.53 -6.70 17.49
CA GLY A 44 2.23 -6.17 18.65
C GLY A 44 2.12 -4.65 18.74
N ASN A 45 1.98 -4.14 19.95
CA ASN A 45 1.85 -2.72 20.18
C ASN A 45 3.24 -2.06 20.13
N PHE A 46 3.54 -1.32 19.06
CA PHE A 46 4.53 -0.24 19.12
C PHE A 46 4.12 0.76 20.23
N ASN A 47 2.80 1.00 20.34
CA ASN A 47 2.05 1.61 21.46
C ASN A 47 0.56 1.19 21.31
N LYS A 48 -0.33 1.40 22.29
CA LYS A 48 -1.73 0.87 22.29
C LYS A 48 -2.55 1.28 21.06
N ASP A 49 -2.24 2.43 20.47
CA ASP A 49 -3.00 3.00 19.35
C ASP A 49 -2.24 2.96 18.02
N ILE A 50 -1.07 2.32 17.97
CA ILE A 50 -0.21 2.26 16.77
C ILE A 50 -0.23 0.85 16.21
N THR A 51 -0.58 0.74 14.93
CA THR A 51 -0.51 -0.53 14.18
C THR A 51 0.34 -0.37 12.94
N LEU A 52 0.98 -1.46 12.53
CA LEU A 52 1.72 -1.58 11.29
C LEU A 52 1.14 -2.73 10.49
N ASP A 53 0.58 -2.38 9.33
CA ASP A 53 0.15 -3.35 8.33
C ASP A 53 1.10 -3.27 7.13
N PHE A 54 1.14 -4.34 6.35
CA PHE A 54 1.79 -4.32 5.05
C PHE A 54 1.04 -5.14 4.01
N ILE A 55 1.20 -4.77 2.75
CA ILE A 55 0.55 -5.40 1.59
C ILE A 55 1.64 -5.94 0.67
N ILE A 56 1.57 -7.21 0.32
CA ILE A 56 2.41 -7.81 -0.71
C ILE A 56 1.61 -7.85 -2.01
N PHE A 57 2.20 -7.38 -3.10
CA PHE A 57 1.58 -7.40 -4.42
C PHE A 57 2.12 -8.56 -5.26
N GLU A 58 1.30 -9.08 -6.16
CA GLU A 58 1.71 -10.11 -7.12
C GLU A 58 2.86 -9.64 -8.02
N THR A 59 3.00 -8.32 -8.18
CA THR A 59 4.08 -7.64 -8.91
C THR A 59 5.43 -7.66 -8.20
N GLY A 60 5.49 -8.20 -6.98
CA GLY A 60 6.72 -8.24 -6.19
C GLY A 60 7.02 -6.93 -5.47
N ASN A 61 6.02 -6.07 -5.29
CA ASN A 61 6.10 -4.88 -4.44
C ASN A 61 5.61 -5.19 -3.01
N ILE A 62 6.04 -4.38 -2.05
CA ILE A 62 5.49 -4.34 -0.69
C ILE A 62 5.14 -2.92 -0.31
N ASN A 63 3.96 -2.70 0.26
CA ASN A 63 3.57 -1.40 0.79
C ASN A 63 3.36 -1.47 2.31
N PHE A 64 3.92 -0.51 3.05
CA PHE A 64 3.76 -0.40 4.51
C PHE A 64 2.74 0.68 4.86
N ILE A 65 1.84 0.35 5.79
CA ILE A 65 0.78 1.23 6.24
C ILE A 65 0.86 1.34 7.75
N GLY A 66 1.26 2.52 8.23
CA GLY A 66 1.25 2.86 9.65
C GLY A 66 -0.06 3.51 10.01
N LYS A 67 -0.71 3.06 11.08
CA LYS A 67 -1.96 3.66 11.57
C LYS A 67 -1.81 4.11 13.00
N LYS A 68 -2.31 5.30 13.30
CA LYS A 68 -2.49 5.82 14.65
C LYS A 68 -3.93 6.31 14.82
N ALA A 69 -4.69 5.66 15.71
CA ALA A 69 -6.13 5.85 15.80
C ALA A 69 -6.80 5.73 14.40
N ASP A 70 -7.58 6.73 13.98
CA ASP A 70 -8.30 6.71 12.69
C ASP A 70 -7.47 7.20 11.50
N THR A 71 -6.18 7.49 11.70
CA THR A 71 -5.29 8.00 10.64
C THR A 71 -4.39 6.87 10.14
N ALA A 72 -4.40 6.64 8.84
CA ALA A 72 -3.49 5.74 8.14
C ALA A 72 -2.57 6.55 7.23
N ASN A 73 -1.33 6.10 7.09
CA ASN A 73 -0.37 6.70 6.19
C ASN A 73 0.45 5.61 5.50
N ASN A 74 0.76 5.86 4.23
CA ASN A 74 1.71 5.08 3.49
C ASN A 74 3.13 5.42 3.98
N LEU A 75 3.84 4.42 4.51
CA LEU A 75 5.21 4.56 5.04
C LEU A 75 6.29 4.30 3.98
N GLY A 76 5.89 3.85 2.80
CA GLY A 76 6.78 3.51 1.70
C GLY A 76 6.28 2.28 0.94
N THR A 77 6.58 2.26 -0.36
CA THR A 77 6.51 1.05 -1.17
C THR A 77 7.91 0.70 -1.66
N TYR A 78 8.26 -0.58 -1.54
CA TYR A 78 9.60 -1.11 -1.85
C TYR A 78 9.47 -2.27 -2.84
N ILE A 79 10.50 -2.48 -3.67
CA ILE A 79 10.54 -3.61 -4.60
C ILE A 79 11.20 -4.80 -3.89
N LEU A 80 10.44 -5.88 -3.66
CA LEU A 80 10.98 -7.11 -3.07
C LEU A 80 11.79 -7.94 -4.07
N GLY A 81 11.56 -7.75 -5.37
CA GLY A 81 12.28 -8.41 -6.46
C GLY A 81 11.37 -9.14 -7.44
N ASN A 82 11.92 -10.13 -8.14
CA ASN A 82 11.16 -10.87 -9.15
C ASN A 82 10.02 -11.69 -8.49
N PRO A 83 8.76 -11.57 -8.96
CA PRO A 83 7.59 -12.30 -8.46
C PRO A 83 7.73 -13.82 -8.37
N GLU A 84 8.59 -14.41 -9.21
CA GLU A 84 8.85 -15.85 -9.27
C GLU A 84 9.88 -16.33 -8.23
N THR A 85 10.50 -15.40 -7.48
CA THR A 85 11.50 -15.76 -6.46
C THR A 85 10.86 -16.40 -5.24
N THR A 86 11.63 -17.24 -4.55
CA THR A 86 11.24 -17.91 -3.31
C THR A 86 11.93 -17.31 -2.09
N ASN A 87 12.59 -16.15 -2.23
CA ASN A 87 13.27 -15.44 -1.12
C ASN A 87 12.30 -15.24 0.04
N LYS A 88 12.77 -15.42 1.27
CA LYS A 88 11.91 -15.46 2.47
C LYS A 88 12.11 -14.29 3.41
N THR A 89 13.25 -13.61 3.25
CA THR A 89 13.68 -12.54 4.13
C THR A 89 13.95 -11.29 3.33
N PHE A 90 13.44 -10.17 3.81
CA PHE A 90 13.59 -8.87 3.17
C PHE A 90 13.89 -7.81 4.21
N SER A 91 14.75 -6.86 3.86
CA SER A 91 15.11 -5.71 4.70
C SER A 91 14.69 -4.42 4.04
N PHE A 92 14.15 -3.48 4.80
CA PHE A 92 13.70 -2.19 4.30
C PHE A 92 13.90 -1.12 5.36
N ASP A 93 14.22 0.09 4.91
CA ASP A 93 14.45 1.23 5.78
C ASP A 93 13.25 2.16 5.73
N ILE A 94 12.53 2.25 6.86
CA ILE A 94 11.58 3.35 7.08
C ILE A 94 12.41 4.52 7.61
N LYS A 95 12.46 5.62 6.86
CA LYS A 95 13.41 6.72 7.12
C LYS A 95 12.85 7.85 7.99
N GLU A 96 11.54 7.92 8.15
CA GLU A 96 10.86 9.00 8.87
C GLU A 96 9.81 8.45 9.84
N THR A 97 9.61 9.14 10.97
CA THR A 97 8.54 8.79 11.90
C THR A 97 7.20 9.20 11.30
N ILE A 98 6.36 8.22 10.97
CA ILE A 98 5.01 8.48 10.45
C ILE A 98 4.02 7.69 11.30
N ASN A 99 3.01 8.38 11.83
CA ASN A 99 2.02 7.81 12.76
C ASN A 99 2.63 7.12 14.00
N GLY A 100 3.83 7.52 14.41
CA GLY A 100 4.53 6.95 15.57
C GLY A 100 5.22 5.60 15.29
N VAL A 101 5.24 5.14 14.04
CA VAL A 101 6.19 4.10 13.59
C VAL A 101 7.55 4.77 13.43
N GLU A 102 8.53 4.35 14.22
CA GLU A 102 9.86 4.97 14.26
C GLU A 102 10.72 4.60 13.04
N PRO A 103 11.66 5.47 12.63
CA PRO A 103 12.66 5.13 11.64
C PRO A 103 13.47 3.92 12.09
N ASN A 104 13.57 2.91 11.22
CA ASN A 104 14.35 1.71 11.48
C ASN A 104 14.66 0.94 10.20
N THR A 105 15.62 0.03 10.31
CA THR A 105 15.72 -1.09 9.39
C THR A 105 14.84 -2.22 9.92
N TYR A 106 13.83 -2.54 9.14
CA TYR A 106 12.90 -3.61 9.44
C TYR A 106 13.24 -4.83 8.60
N PHE A 107 13.12 -6.00 9.21
CA PHE A 107 13.36 -7.28 8.55
C PHE A 107 12.10 -8.13 8.62
N ILE A 108 11.51 -8.42 7.47
CA ILE A 108 10.42 -9.40 7.36
C ILE A 108 11.03 -10.77 7.14
N ASP A 109 10.61 -11.75 7.93
CA ASP A 109 10.92 -13.16 7.77
C ASP A 109 9.61 -13.95 7.59
N PHE A 110 9.32 -14.32 6.34
CA PHE A 110 8.15 -15.13 5.99
C PHE A 110 8.26 -16.59 6.43
N LEU A 111 9.45 -17.10 6.73
CA LEU A 111 9.62 -18.48 7.19
C LEU A 111 9.04 -18.64 8.60
N TYR A 112 9.28 -17.65 9.46
CA TYR A 112 8.80 -17.66 10.85
C TYR A 112 7.63 -16.72 11.11
N SER A 113 7.17 -16.00 10.08
CA SER A 113 6.13 -14.97 10.18
C SER A 113 6.48 -13.90 11.23
N LYS A 114 7.72 -13.40 11.18
CA LYS A 114 8.25 -12.42 12.13
C LYS A 114 8.72 -11.16 11.43
N LEU A 115 8.37 -10.01 12.00
CA LEU A 115 8.98 -8.72 11.72
C LEU A 115 10.01 -8.42 12.81
N ARG A 116 11.22 -8.00 12.43
CA ARG A 116 12.29 -7.65 13.37
C ARG A 116 12.74 -6.22 13.17
N TYR A 117 12.90 -5.47 14.25
CA TYR A 117 13.42 -4.09 14.27
C TYR A 117 13.92 -3.75 15.68
N SER A 118 14.97 -2.95 15.84
CA SER A 118 15.52 -2.55 17.16
C SER A 118 15.60 -3.68 18.22
N ASN A 119 16.09 -4.87 17.83
CA ASN A 119 16.15 -6.08 18.68
C ASN A 119 14.81 -6.67 19.14
N ASN A 120 13.68 -6.16 18.66
CA ASN A 120 12.36 -6.74 18.86
C ASN A 120 12.05 -7.73 17.75
N GLU A 121 11.34 -8.80 18.09
CA GLU A 121 10.71 -9.70 17.12
C GLU A 121 9.21 -9.73 17.38
N ILE A 122 8.43 -9.34 16.38
CA ILE A 122 6.98 -9.27 16.48
C ILE A 122 6.37 -10.20 15.44
N PRO A 123 5.44 -11.10 15.83
CA PRO A 123 4.77 -11.94 14.86
C PRO A 123 3.89 -11.10 13.93
N PHE A 124 3.71 -11.55 12.70
CA PHE A 124 2.70 -11.03 11.79
C PHE A 124 1.83 -12.18 11.26
N GLU A 125 0.67 -11.86 10.74
CA GLU A 125 -0.17 -12.83 10.04
C GLU A 125 -0.81 -12.24 8.79
N LYS A 126 -1.15 -13.11 7.83
CA LYS A 126 -1.99 -12.72 6.69
C LYS A 126 -3.42 -12.54 7.16
N THR A 127 -4.00 -11.37 6.92
CA THR A 127 -5.36 -11.02 7.32
C THR A 127 -6.36 -11.05 6.16
N SER A 128 -5.87 -10.96 4.91
CA SER A 128 -6.70 -11.05 3.71
C SER A 128 -5.85 -11.41 2.48
N ASP A 129 -6.46 -12.05 1.48
CA ASP A 129 -5.86 -12.23 0.15
C ASP A 129 -5.95 -10.96 -0.72
N SER A 130 -6.75 -9.97 -0.31
CA SER A 130 -6.86 -8.70 -1.04
C SER A 130 -5.59 -7.86 -0.95
N THR A 131 -5.19 -7.29 -2.08
CA THR A 131 -4.10 -6.31 -2.21
C THR A 131 -4.60 -4.89 -2.47
N ASN A 132 -5.92 -4.68 -2.56
CA ASN A 132 -6.50 -3.36 -2.82
C ASN A 132 -6.05 -2.40 -1.73
N ILE A 133 -5.72 -1.16 -2.08
CA ILE A 133 -5.32 -0.10 -1.13
C ILE A 133 -6.44 0.94 -1.07
N LYS A 134 -6.96 1.21 0.12
CA LYS A 134 -7.97 2.26 0.32
C LYS A 134 -7.31 3.63 0.19
N PHE A 135 -8.06 4.62 -0.27
CA PHE A 135 -7.51 5.95 -0.47
C PHE A 135 -6.86 6.53 0.80
N ASN A 136 -7.48 6.39 1.97
CA ASN A 136 -6.91 6.86 3.23
C ASN A 136 -5.58 6.18 3.60
N GLU A 137 -5.29 4.98 3.10
CA GLU A 137 -4.01 4.30 3.30
C GLU A 137 -2.92 4.83 2.36
N ARG A 138 -3.29 5.57 1.31
CA ARG A 138 -2.37 6.19 0.34
C ARG A 138 -1.83 7.55 0.79
N VAL A 139 -2.31 8.08 1.92
CA VAL A 139 -1.90 9.39 2.45
C VAL A 139 -0.39 9.42 2.69
N GLY A 140 0.28 10.41 2.07
CA GLY A 140 1.74 10.52 2.05
C GLY A 140 2.23 11.56 1.06
N ILE A 141 3.54 11.76 1.03
CA ILE A 141 4.21 12.64 0.07
C ILE A 141 5.02 11.78 -0.89
N TYR A 142 4.74 11.93 -2.18
CA TYR A 142 5.38 11.18 -3.26
C TYR A 142 6.25 12.16 -4.03
N TYR A 143 7.54 11.89 -4.15
CA TYR A 143 8.49 12.72 -4.88
C TYR A 143 8.73 12.15 -6.26
N ASN A 144 9.02 13.01 -7.23
CA ASN A 144 9.61 12.54 -8.48
C ASN A 144 11.08 12.12 -8.26
N GLN A 145 11.69 11.49 -9.26
CA GLN A 145 13.04 10.90 -9.14
C GLN A 145 14.10 11.90 -8.66
N ASN A 146 14.03 13.14 -9.15
CA ASN A 146 14.98 14.20 -8.80
C ASN A 146 14.61 14.98 -7.52
N LYS A 147 13.49 14.61 -6.86
CA LYS A 147 12.95 15.24 -5.63
C LYS A 147 12.68 16.74 -5.72
N ASN A 148 12.57 17.31 -6.92
CA ASN A 148 12.26 18.72 -7.11
C ASN A 148 10.76 19.00 -7.21
N ASN A 149 9.93 17.98 -7.46
CA ASN A 149 8.48 18.06 -7.44
C ASN A 149 7.90 16.97 -6.54
N LYS A 150 6.68 17.21 -6.04
CA LYS A 150 5.95 16.25 -5.21
C LYS A 150 4.46 16.22 -5.49
N ILE A 151 3.85 15.09 -5.17
CA ILE A 151 2.41 14.92 -5.04
C ILE A 151 2.12 14.69 -3.56
N THR A 152 1.26 15.53 -2.99
CA THR A 152 0.76 15.33 -1.62
C THR A 152 -0.59 14.64 -1.71
N VAL A 153 -0.70 13.45 -1.13
CA VAL A 153 -1.97 12.76 -0.90
C VAL A 153 -2.36 12.99 0.55
N SER A 154 -3.47 13.67 0.77
CA SER A 154 -4.06 13.92 2.08
C SER A 154 -5.45 13.27 2.16
N LYS A 155 -6.04 13.20 3.35
CA LYS A 155 -7.39 12.63 3.53
C LYS A 155 -8.44 13.23 2.60
N ASN A 156 -8.31 14.52 2.26
CA ASN A 156 -9.35 15.27 1.57
C ASN A 156 -8.96 15.69 0.15
N LYS A 157 -7.68 15.57 -0.23
CA LYS A 157 -7.21 16.03 -1.54
C LYS A 157 -5.94 15.35 -2.02
N ILE A 158 -5.78 15.32 -3.35
CA ILE A 158 -4.52 15.04 -4.05
C ILE A 158 -4.06 16.32 -4.74
N GLU A 159 -2.84 16.77 -4.48
CA GLU A 159 -2.27 17.98 -5.06
C GLU A 159 -0.88 17.74 -5.64
N TRP A 160 -0.57 18.43 -6.75
CA TRP A 160 0.76 18.43 -7.35
C TRP A 160 1.45 19.76 -7.08
N SER A 161 2.71 19.73 -6.63
CA SER A 161 3.44 20.92 -6.19
C SER A 161 3.70 21.95 -7.29
N TYR A 162 3.71 21.53 -8.55
CA TYR A 162 4.06 22.40 -9.67
C TYR A 162 2.85 23.21 -10.18
N PHE A 163 1.63 22.69 -10.01
CA PHE A 163 0.40 23.35 -10.44
C PHE A 163 -0.69 23.10 -9.39
N THR A 164 -0.64 23.87 -8.29
CA THR A 164 -1.44 23.63 -7.08
C THR A 164 -2.95 23.79 -7.29
N ASP A 165 -3.36 24.57 -8.30
CA ASP A 165 -4.78 24.79 -8.62
C ASP A 165 -5.43 23.56 -9.29
N ALA A 166 -4.62 22.65 -9.83
CA ALA A 166 -5.06 21.38 -10.40
C ALA A 166 -5.05 20.27 -9.33
N TYR A 167 -5.78 20.45 -8.23
CA TYR A 167 -5.95 19.43 -7.20
C TYR A 167 -7.26 18.65 -7.36
N ILE A 168 -7.31 17.41 -6.86
CA ILE A 168 -8.50 16.56 -6.77
C ILE A 168 -9.05 16.61 -5.35
N ASP A 169 -10.34 16.90 -5.18
CA ASP A 169 -11.05 16.70 -3.91
C ASP A 169 -11.46 15.24 -3.73
N ILE A 170 -11.33 14.74 -2.51
CA ILE A 170 -11.64 13.35 -2.17
C ILE A 170 -12.89 13.31 -1.33
N ALA A 171 -13.95 12.75 -1.91
CA ALA A 171 -15.25 12.63 -1.27
C ALA A 171 -15.36 11.35 -0.41
N ASP A 172 -14.71 10.26 -0.82
CA ASP A 172 -14.74 8.98 -0.11
C ASP A 172 -13.32 8.48 0.16
N SER A 173 -12.90 8.57 1.42
CA SER A 173 -11.58 8.13 1.85
C SER A 173 -11.44 6.60 1.93
N TYR A 174 -12.54 5.85 1.84
CA TYR A 174 -12.54 4.38 1.84
C TYR A 174 -12.56 3.78 0.43
N SER A 175 -12.69 4.62 -0.59
CA SER A 175 -12.63 4.21 -2.00
C SER A 175 -11.33 3.45 -2.32
N GLU A 176 -11.43 2.45 -3.18
CA GLU A 176 -10.30 1.70 -3.75
C GLU A 176 -9.95 2.18 -5.16
N GLU A 177 -10.54 3.30 -5.59
CA GLU A 177 -10.27 3.93 -6.89
C GLU A 177 -8.77 4.21 -7.07
N MET A 178 -8.28 3.89 -8.27
CA MET A 178 -6.88 4.02 -8.63
C MET A 178 -6.63 5.21 -9.56
N VAL A 179 -7.66 5.76 -10.20
CA VAL A 179 -7.53 6.82 -11.19
C VAL A 179 -8.39 7.98 -10.77
N PHE A 180 -7.78 9.15 -10.61
CA PHE A 180 -8.46 10.38 -10.26
C PHE A 180 -8.21 11.42 -11.34
N THR A 181 -9.27 11.90 -11.98
CA THR A 181 -9.17 12.86 -13.08
C THR A 181 -9.99 14.10 -12.77
N LYS A 182 -9.43 15.27 -13.07
CA LYS A 182 -10.15 16.54 -13.08
C LYS A 182 -9.83 17.30 -14.36
N THR A 183 -10.89 17.79 -14.98
CA THR A 183 -10.81 18.71 -16.11
C THR A 183 -11.45 20.03 -15.67
N VAL A 184 -10.78 21.13 -15.99
CA VAL A 184 -11.29 22.48 -15.74
C VAL A 184 -11.19 23.26 -17.02
N ASP A 185 -12.33 23.78 -17.47
CA ASP A 185 -12.43 24.69 -18.60
C ASP A 185 -12.28 26.14 -18.13
N PHE A 186 -11.58 26.95 -18.91
CA PHE A 186 -11.34 28.36 -18.60
C PHE A 186 -11.20 29.18 -19.90
N GLN A 187 -11.33 30.50 -19.79
CA GLN A 187 -11.01 31.42 -20.89
C GLN A 187 -9.66 32.08 -20.63
N ASN A 188 -8.83 32.15 -21.67
CA ASN A 188 -7.58 32.93 -21.61
C ASN A 188 -7.87 34.43 -21.77
N ALA A 189 -6.82 35.26 -21.75
CA ALA A 189 -6.93 36.71 -21.90
C ALA A 189 -7.52 37.19 -23.25
N ASN A 190 -7.55 36.31 -24.26
CA ASN A 190 -8.12 36.58 -25.59
C ASN A 190 -9.57 36.08 -25.73
N ASN A 191 -10.22 35.66 -24.64
CA ASN A 191 -11.54 35.02 -24.62
C ASN A 191 -11.60 33.70 -25.42
N GLU A 192 -10.47 33.03 -25.61
CA GLU A 192 -10.43 31.70 -26.21
C GLU A 192 -10.66 30.66 -25.10
N ASN A 193 -11.52 29.69 -25.37
CA ASN A 193 -11.79 28.60 -24.45
C ASN A 193 -10.65 27.59 -24.49
N HIS A 194 -10.13 27.27 -23.31
CA HIS A 194 -9.09 26.27 -23.08
C HIS A 194 -9.49 25.39 -21.91
N SER A 195 -8.75 24.30 -21.72
CA SER A 195 -8.91 23.45 -20.57
C SER A 195 -7.57 22.94 -20.07
N PHE A 196 -7.52 22.60 -18.79
CA PHE A 196 -6.50 21.72 -18.27
C PHE A 196 -7.14 20.45 -17.75
N THR A 197 -6.42 19.33 -17.92
CA THR A 197 -6.77 18.02 -17.36
C THR A 197 -5.59 17.52 -16.56
N ILE A 198 -5.85 17.12 -15.32
CA ILE A 198 -4.89 16.40 -14.47
C ILE A 198 -5.44 15.02 -14.16
N THR A 199 -4.58 14.01 -14.27
CA THR A 199 -4.89 12.62 -13.93
C THR A 199 -3.81 12.07 -13.02
N PHE A 200 -4.24 11.51 -11.90
CA PHE A 200 -3.40 10.76 -10.96
C PHE A 200 -3.80 9.29 -11.04
N THR A 201 -2.87 8.45 -11.48
CA THR A 201 -3.05 6.99 -11.53
C THR A 201 -2.14 6.34 -10.51
N PHE A 202 -2.73 5.82 -9.45
CA PHE A 202 -2.03 5.01 -8.47
C PHE A 202 -1.71 3.63 -9.04
N THR A 203 -0.48 3.18 -8.81
CA THR A 203 -0.02 1.81 -9.03
C THR A 203 0.29 1.16 -7.68
N ASP A 204 0.84 -0.05 -7.70
CA ASP A 204 1.29 -0.73 -6.48
C ASP A 204 2.39 0.07 -5.74
N ASN A 205 3.24 0.80 -6.47
CA ASN A 205 4.43 1.46 -5.91
C ASN A 205 4.63 2.93 -6.27
N SER A 206 3.74 3.51 -7.05
CA SER A 206 3.90 4.87 -7.55
C SER A 206 2.58 5.57 -7.80
N ILE A 207 2.67 6.88 -8.06
CA ILE A 207 1.63 7.68 -8.66
C ILE A 207 2.15 8.14 -10.01
N LYS A 208 1.47 7.74 -11.09
CA LYS A 208 1.68 8.32 -12.41
C LYS A 208 0.82 9.56 -12.54
N LEU A 209 1.47 10.67 -12.81
CA LEU A 209 0.83 11.95 -13.10
C LEU A 209 0.79 12.14 -14.60
N ARG A 210 -0.37 12.55 -15.12
CA ARG A 210 -0.49 13.17 -16.43
C ARG A 210 -1.18 14.51 -16.29
N PHE A 211 -0.52 15.57 -16.77
CA PHE A 211 -1.09 16.90 -16.87
C PHE A 211 -1.08 17.36 -18.33
N THR A 212 -2.20 17.90 -18.79
CA THR A 212 -2.35 18.44 -20.15
C THR A 212 -3.13 19.74 -20.09
N ILE A 213 -2.62 20.79 -20.73
CA ILE A 213 -3.29 22.08 -20.93
C ILE A 213 -3.38 22.35 -22.43
N THR A 214 -4.55 22.78 -22.89
CA THR A 214 -4.80 23.04 -24.32
C THR A 214 -4.30 24.40 -24.76
N ASP A 215 -4.13 25.36 -23.84
CA ASP A 215 -3.58 26.68 -24.15
C ASP A 215 -2.13 26.53 -24.65
N PRO A 216 -1.85 26.89 -25.92
CA PRO A 216 -0.52 26.75 -26.50
C PRO A 216 0.57 27.49 -25.71
N ALA A 217 0.25 28.63 -25.08
CA ALA A 217 1.20 29.42 -24.30
C ALA A 217 1.68 28.67 -23.03
N TYR A 218 0.88 27.71 -22.55
CA TYR A 218 1.14 26.91 -21.35
C TYR A 218 1.49 25.46 -21.68
N SER A 219 1.49 25.05 -22.95
CA SER A 219 1.79 23.66 -23.40
C SER A 219 3.13 23.11 -22.91
N LYS A 220 4.11 23.97 -22.62
CA LYS A 220 5.39 23.59 -21.99
C LYS A 220 5.26 22.93 -20.60
N TYR A 221 4.10 23.09 -19.96
CA TYR A 221 3.78 22.48 -18.68
C TYR A 221 3.13 21.09 -18.82
N ASN A 222 2.77 20.66 -20.03
CA ASN A 222 2.31 19.30 -20.30
C ASN A 222 3.37 18.30 -19.83
N ARG A 223 2.95 17.34 -19.03
CA ARG A 223 3.87 16.41 -18.39
C ARG A 223 3.23 15.05 -18.15
N GLU A 224 4.06 14.03 -18.30
CA GLU A 224 3.82 12.71 -17.75
C GLU A 224 5.02 12.34 -16.89
N GLU A 225 4.79 12.01 -15.62
CA GLU A 225 5.87 11.77 -14.67
C GLU A 225 5.42 10.78 -13.59
N GLU A 226 6.38 10.03 -13.06
CA GLU A 226 6.14 9.07 -11.97
C GLU A 226 6.66 9.63 -10.64
N TYR A 227 5.87 9.41 -9.58
CA TYR A 227 6.16 9.86 -8.23
C TYR A 227 6.12 8.66 -7.27
N ARG A 228 7.08 8.59 -6.34
CA ARG A 228 7.21 7.53 -5.34
C ARG A 228 7.49 8.11 -3.97
N ILE A 229 7.03 7.44 -2.90
CA ILE A 229 7.38 7.85 -1.52
C ILE A 229 8.88 7.67 -1.28
N VAL A 230 9.41 6.54 -1.76
CA VAL A 230 10.85 6.22 -1.70
C VAL A 230 11.32 5.88 -3.11
N TRP A 231 12.46 6.46 -3.48
CA TRP A 231 13.26 6.01 -4.61
C TRP A 231 14.37 5.13 -4.04
N GLU A 232 14.34 3.85 -4.41
CA GLU A 232 15.43 2.88 -4.16
C GLU A 232 16.49 2.96 -5.26
#